data_AF-A0A1F4TRX0-F1
#
_entry.id   AF-A0A1F4TRX0-F1
#
_cell.length_a   1.000
_cell.length_b   1.000
_cell.length_c   1.000
_cell.angle_alpha   90.00
_cell.angle_beta   90.00
_cell.angle_gamma   90.00
#
_symmetry.space_group_name_H-M   'P 1'
#
loop_
_entity.id
_entity.type
_entity.pdbx_description
1 polymer ?
#
loop_
_entity_poly.entity_id
_entity_poly.type
_entity_poly.pdbx_seq_one_letter_code
_entity_poly.pdbx_strand_id
1 'polypeptide(L)' 'MPKIDIKKGDELERALKRFKMKLRSEGIMDEMKKREFYEKPSERRRREGEVAKRKEWKRRKESE' A
#
# COMPACT_ATOMS: atom_id res chain seq x y z
N MET A 1 11.11 2.45 -6.94
CA MET A 1 11.77 1.61 -5.92
C MET A 1 12.08 2.48 -4.71
N PRO A 2 11.71 2.03 -3.51
CA PRO A 2 11.87 2.82 -2.30
C PRO A 2 13.34 2.95 -1.96
N LYS A 3 13.80 4.19 -1.78
CA LYS A 3 15.14 4.54 -1.28
C LYS A 3 15.01 5.38 -0.02
N ILE A 4 15.91 5.17 0.94
CA ILE A 4 16.05 5.99 2.14
C ILE A 4 17.50 6.35 2.34
N ASP A 5 17.76 7.64 2.55
CA ASP A 5 19.08 8.14 2.89
C ASP A 5 19.25 8.12 4.43
N ILE A 6 20.35 7.54 4.90
CA ILE A 6 20.68 7.40 6.33
C ILE A 6 21.88 8.31 6.61
N LYS A 7 21.77 9.18 7.62
CA LYS A 7 22.88 10.05 8.06
C LYS A 7 23.72 9.35 9.13
N LYS A 8 25.01 9.70 9.24
CA LYS A 8 25.88 9.19 10.32
C LYS A 8 25.32 9.68 11.68
N GLY A 9 24.84 8.74 12.49
CA GLY A 9 24.17 9.00 13.77
C GLY A 9 22.69 8.59 13.82
N ASP A 10 22.10 8.20 12.69
CA ASP A 10 20.76 7.59 12.68
C ASP A 10 20.83 6.15 13.18
N GLU A 11 19.92 5.81 14.10
CA GLU A 11 19.72 4.45 14.58
C GLU A 11 19.12 3.59 13.45
N LEU A 12 19.77 2.46 13.14
CA LEU A 12 19.39 1.57 12.03
C LEU A 12 17.91 1.18 12.08
N GLU A 13 17.38 0.96 13.28
CA GLU A 13 15.99 0.56 13.51
C GLU A 13 14.99 1.63 13.04
N ARG A 14 15.31 2.92 13.25
CA ARG A 14 14.50 4.03 12.74
C ARG A 14 14.51 4.09 11.21
N ALA A 15 15.66 3.85 10.59
CA ALA A 15 15.76 3.80 9.13
C ALA A 15 14.90 2.67 8.54
N LEU A 16 14.93 1.48 9.15
CA LEU A 16 14.10 0.33 8.75
C LEU A 16 12.61 0.61 8.93
N LYS A 17 12.20 1.29 10.01
CA LYS A 17 10.80 1.69 10.21
C LYS A 17 10.33 2.66 9.11
N ARG A 18 11.14 3.66 8.76
CA ARG A 18 10.85 4.58 7.65
C ARG A 18 10.75 3.81 6.32
N PHE A 19 11.59 2.79 6.12
CA PHE A 19 11.57 1.96 4.91
C PHE A 19 10.28 1.16 4.79
N LYS A 20 9.87 0.50 5.89
CA LYS A 20 8.60 -0.24 5.96
C LYS A 20 7.38 0.67 5.74
N MET A 21 7.44 1.93 6.16
CA MET A 21 6.38 2.91 5.87
C MET A 21 6.37 3.31 4.40
N LYS A 22 7.54 3.56 3.80
CA LYS A 22 7.66 3.89 2.39
C LYS A 22 7.17 2.75 1.47
N LEU A 23 7.53 1.50 1.79
CA LEU A 23 7.01 0.30 1.12
C LEU A 23 5.48 0.18 1.17
N ARG A 24 4.87 0.52 2.31
CA ARG A 24 3.41 0.54 2.47
C ARG A 24 2.77 1.69 1.69
N SER A 25 3.37 2.88 1.72
CA SER A 25 2.90 4.05 0.98
C SER A 25 2.94 3.82 -0.54
N GLU A 26 4.00 3.17 -1.04
CA GLU A 26 4.14 2.83 -2.46
C GLU A 26 3.22 1.65 -2.86
N GLY A 27 2.56 0.98 -1.91
CA GLY A 27 1.62 -0.11 -2.20
C GLY A 27 2.28 -1.39 -2.75
N ILE A 28 3.61 -1.51 -2.67
CA ILE A 28 4.38 -2.62 -3.25
C ILE A 28 3.93 -3.97 -2.67
N MET A 29 3.67 -4.02 -1.36
CA MET A 29 3.18 -5.24 -0.70
C MET A 29 1.81 -5.68 -1.19
N ASP A 30 0.92 -4.73 -1.51
CA ASP A 30 -0.41 -5.02 -2.04
C ASP A 30 -0.33 -5.45 -3.51
N GLU A 31 0.61 -4.87 -4.26
CA GLU A 31 0.88 -5.24 -5.64
C GLU A 31 1.48 -6.65 -5.77
N MET A 32 2.42 -7.02 -4.89
CA MET A 32 2.95 -8.38 -4.83
C MET A 32 1.82 -9.39 -4.66
N LYS A 33 0.94 -9.20 -3.66
CA LYS A 33 -0.21 -10.08 -3.41
C LYS A 33 -1.18 -10.17 -4.59
N LYS A 34 -1.42 -9.07 -5.30
CA LYS A 34 -2.28 -9.06 -6.49
C LYS A 34 -1.68 -9.84 -7.65
N ARG A 35 -0.36 -9.94 -7.72
CA ARG A 35 0.39 -10.61 -8.79
C ARG A 35 0.80 -12.05 -8.46
N GLU A 36 0.58 -12.52 -7.24
CA GLU A 36 0.91 -13.89 -6.82
C GLU A 36 0.20 -14.95 -7.67
N PHE A 37 -1.03 -14.66 -8.12
CA PHE A 37 -1.83 -15.57 -8.93
C PHE A 37 -2.52 -14.82 -10.07
N TYR A 38 -2.82 -15.54 -11.16
CA TYR A 38 -3.63 -14.99 -12.23
C TYR A 38 -5.07 -14.77 -11.74
N GLU A 39 -5.56 -13.54 -11.88
CA GLU A 39 -6.94 -13.17 -11.64
C GLU A 39 -7.62 -12.88 -12.98
N LYS A 40 -8.81 -13.45 -13.21
CA LYS A 40 -9.54 -13.20 -14.46
C LYS A 40 -9.89 -11.70 -14.58
N PRO A 41 -9.92 -11.12 -15.80
CA PRO A 41 -10.21 -9.70 -15.98
C PRO A 41 -11.56 -9.24 -15.40
N SER A 42 -12.55 -10.13 -15.33
CA SER A 42 -13.85 -9.87 -14.69
C SER A 42 -13.73 -9.77 -13.16
N GLU A 43 -13.00 -10.68 -12.54
CA GLU A 43 -12.77 -10.70 -11.09
C GLU A 43 -11.94 -9.51 -10.64
N ARG A 44 -10.90 -9.15 -11.41
CA ARG A 44 -10.10 -7.95 -11.17
C ARG A 44 -10.96 -6.68 -11.15
N ARG A 45 -11.84 -6.50 -12.17
CA ARG A 45 -12.76 -5.35 -12.23
C ARG A 45 -13.74 -5.32 -11.05
N ARG A 46 -14.24 -6.49 -10.63
CA ARG A 46 -15.12 -6.60 -9.47
C ARG A 46 -14.40 -6.19 -8.18
N ARG A 47 -13.20 -6.73 -7.94
CA ARG A 47 -12.35 -6.39 -6.79
C ARG A 47 -12.04 -4.90 -6.73
N GLU A 48 -11.67 -4.29 -7.85
CA GLU A 48 -11.40 -2.85 -7.94
C GLU A 48 -12.64 -1.99 -7.57
N GLY A 49 -13.81 -2.38 -8.08
CA GLY A 49 -15.08 -1.71 -7.74
C GLY A 49 -15.44 -1.81 -6.25
N GLU A 50 -15.25 -2.97 -5.64
CA GLU A 50 -15.48 -3.18 -4.20
C GLU A 50 -14.53 -2.34 -3.34
N VAL A 51 -13.25 -2.26 -3.73
CA VAL A 51 -12.25 -1.41 -3.05
C VAL A 51 -12.61 0.06 -3.16
N ALA A 52 -13.07 0.54 -4.33
CA ALA A 52 -13.50 1.92 -4.52
C ALA A 52 -14.69 2.28 -3.63
N LYS A 53 -15.74 1.46 -3.61
CA LYS A 53 -16.91 1.62 -2.74
C LYS A 53 -16.52 1.67 -1.26
N ARG A 54 -15.62 0.77 -0.83
CA ARG A 54 -15.14 0.75 0.55
C ARG A 54 -14.37 2.02 0.92
N LYS A 55 -13.57 2.57 0.00
CA LYS A 55 -12.84 3.83 0.21
C LYS A 55 -13.80 5.03 0.32
N GLU A 56 -14.80 5.09 -0.56
CA GLU A 56 -15.82 6.13 -0.54
C GLU A 56 -16.64 6.10 0.76
N TRP A 57 -17.09 4.92 1.18
CA TRP A 57 -17.83 4.75 2.43
C TRP A 57 -17.02 5.23 3.65
N LYS A 58 -15.72 4.90 3.71
CA LYS A 58 -14.83 5.41 4.77
C LYS A 58 -14.70 6.93 4.74
N ARG A 59 -14.50 7.52 3.56
CA ARG A 59 -14.40 8.98 3.41
C ARG A 59 -15.67 9.69 3.87
N ARG A 60 -16.85 9.15 3.52
CA ARG A 60 -18.14 9.72 3.92
C ARG A 60 -18.33 9.70 5.44
N LYS A 61 -17.93 8.59 6.08
CA LYS A 61 -17.99 8.45 7.54
C LYS A 61 -17.02 9.41 8.26
N GLU A 62 -15.90 9.77 7.65
CA GLU A 62 -14.95 10.75 8.21
C GLU A 62 -15.42 12.21 8.02
N SER A 63 -16.35 12.46 7.09
CA SER A 63 -16.92 13.80 6.86
C SER A 63 -18.20 14.09 7.64
N GLU A 64 -18.83 13.06 8.21
CA GLU A 64 -19.91 13.17 9.21
C GLU A 64 -19.32 13.28 10.62
#